data_AF-A0A9Q8BY81-F1
#
_entry.id   AF-A0A9Q8BY81-F1
#
_cell.length_a   1.000
_cell.length_b   1.000
_cell.length_c   1.000
_cell.angle_alpha   90.00
_cell.angle_beta   90.00
_cell.angle_gamma   90.00
#
_symmetry.space_group_name_H-M   'P 1'
#
loop_
_entity.id
_entity.type
_entity.pdbx_description
1 polymer ?
#
loop_
_entity_poly.entity_id
_entity_poly.type
_entity_poly.pdbx_seq_one_letter_code
_entity_poly.pdbx_strand_id
1 'polypeptide(L)' 'MPLPERMKPAKISRQKLKELADMDKEILSQIDNGAGEDDEGLKAMINDWNRQVVNPYEFSDFRDFSSWTDAKELYPDGI' A
#
# COMPACT_ATOMS: atom_id res chain seq x y z
N MET A 1 1.82 -3.26 -20.11
CA MET A 1 0.81 -2.21 -19.88
C MET A 1 1.37 -1.21 -18.86
N PRO A 2 1.25 0.12 -19.07
CA PRO A 2 1.64 1.10 -18.07
C PRO A 2 0.66 1.10 -16.88
N LEU A 3 1.16 1.44 -15.69
CA LEU A 3 0.35 1.56 -14.48
C LEU A 3 -0.65 2.73 -14.63
N PRO A 4 -1.96 2.55 -14.33
CA PRO A 4 -2.92 3.65 -14.35
C PRO A 4 -2.47 4.84 -13.50
N GLU A 5 -2.79 6.07 -13.91
CA GLU A 5 -2.40 7.28 -13.16
C GLU A 5 -2.87 7.25 -11.69
N ARG A 6 -4.05 6.69 -11.41
CA ARG A 6 -4.56 6.52 -10.03
C ARG A 6 -3.71 5.58 -9.17
N MET A 7 -2.97 4.68 -9.79
CA MET A 7 -2.09 3.73 -9.13
C MET A 7 -0.66 4.26 -8.98
N LYS A 8 -0.34 5.41 -9.59
CA LYS A 8 0.97 6.01 -9.40
C LYS A 8 1.11 6.50 -7.95
N PRO A 9 2.29 6.30 -7.33
CA PRO A 9 2.56 6.84 -6.01
C PRO A 9 2.35 8.35 -6.00
N ALA A 10 1.62 8.84 -5.00
CA ALA A 10 1.50 10.28 -4.80
C ALA A 10 2.88 10.89 -4.50
N LYS A 11 3.16 12.08 -5.06
CA LYS A 11 4.36 12.82 -4.70
C LYS A 11 4.24 13.32 -3.25
N ILE A 12 5.14 12.87 -2.39
CA ILE A 12 5.20 13.29 -0.99
C ILE A 12 6.26 14.39 -0.83
N SER A 13 6.00 15.37 0.02
CA SER A 13 6.98 16.40 0.36
C SER A 13 8.12 15.83 1.22
N ARG A 14 9.31 16.43 1.15
CA ARG A 14 10.45 16.02 2.01
C ARG A 14 10.12 16.16 3.51
N GLN A 15 9.31 17.17 3.86
CA GLN A 15 8.88 17.37 5.24
C GLN A 15 8.03 16.20 5.73
N LYS A 16 7.01 15.79 4.96
CA LYS A 16 6.15 14.66 5.32
C LYS A 16 6.93 13.34 5.36
N LEU A 17 7.90 13.15 4.46
CA LEU A 17 8.81 11.99 4.53
C LEU A 17 9.61 11.96 5.83
N LYS A 18 10.10 13.12 6.30
CA LYS A 18 10.83 13.21 7.57
C LYS A 18 9.92 12.89 8.75
N GLU A 19 8.71 13.44 8.79
CA GLU A 19 7.72 13.16 9.83
C GLU A 19 7.39 11.66 9.91
N LEU A 20 7.16 11.01 8.76
CA LEU A 20 6.92 9.57 8.69
C LEU A 20 8.11 8.74 9.17
N ALA A 21 9.34 9.15 8.83
CA ALA A 21 10.55 8.46 9.25
C ALA A 21 10.83 8.63 10.76
N ASP A 22 10.47 9.78 11.33
CA ASP A 22 10.65 10.02 12.76
C ASP A 22 9.60 9.25 13.59
N MET A 23 8.35 9.15 13.11
CA MET A 23 7.32 8.27 13.71
C MET A 23 7.71 6.78 13.64
N ASP A 24 8.25 6.33 12.51
CA ASP A 24 8.70 4.94 12.32
C ASP A 24 9.81 4.56 13.32
N LYS A 25 10.78 5.44 13.53
CA LYS A 25 11.83 5.25 14.56
C LYS A 25 11.25 5.15 15.97
N GLU A 26 10.21 5.92 16.28
CA GLU A 26 9.58 5.89 17.59
C GLU A 26 8.86 4.56 17.82
N ILE A 27 8.13 4.08 16.82
CA ILE A 27 7.49 2.75 16.83
C ILE A 27 8.53 1.65 17.05
N LEU A 28 9.62 1.67 16.27
CA LEU A 28 10.71 0.68 16.40
C LEU A 28 11.36 0.73 17.78
N SER A 29 11.62 1.93 18.31
CA SER A 29 12.16 2.10 19.66
C SER A 29 11.25 1.48 20.72
N GLN A 30 9.93 1.64 20.63
CA GLN A 30 9.00 1.02 21.58
C GLN A 30 9.02 -0.52 21.48
N ILE A 31 9.08 -1.06 20.26
CA ILE A 31 9.22 -2.51 20.04
C ILE A 31 10.54 -3.02 20.64
N ASP A 32 11.65 -2.35 20.36
CA ASP A 32 12.99 -2.73 20.86
C ASP A 32 13.08 -2.65 22.40
N ASN A 33 12.32 -1.74 23.02
CA ASN A 33 12.20 -1.64 24.48
C ASN A 33 11.26 -2.68 25.10
N GLY A 34 10.72 -3.61 24.31
CA GLY A 34 9.91 -4.73 24.79
C GLY A 34 8.45 -4.41 25.02
N ALA A 35 7.90 -3.41 24.32
CA ALA A 35 6.45 -3.18 24.30
C ALA A 35 5.72 -4.48 23.90
N GLY A 36 4.71 -4.85 24.67
CA GLY A 36 3.94 -6.06 24.42
C GLY A 36 3.07 -5.94 23.17
N GLU A 37 2.70 -7.07 22.58
CA GLU A 37 1.80 -7.12 21.42
C GLU A 37 0.44 -6.48 21.68
N ASP A 38 0.03 -6.38 22.95
CA ASP A 38 -1.23 -5.76 23.39
C ASP A 38 -1.11 -4.31 23.84
N ASP A 39 0.04 -3.68 23.64
CA ASP A 39 0.21 -2.26 23.93
C ASP A 39 -0.70 -1.41 23.03
N GLU A 40 -1.75 -0.83 23.64
CA GLU A 40 -2.74 -0.01 22.93
C GLU A 40 -2.12 1.26 22.34
N GLY A 41 -1.09 1.81 23.00
CA GLY A 41 -0.38 3.01 22.53
C GLY A 41 0.41 2.73 21.25
N LEU A 42 1.19 1.66 21.26
CA LEU A 42 1.95 1.20 20.10
C LEU A 42 1.02 0.81 18.94
N LYS A 43 -0.09 0.11 19.22
CA LYS A 43 -1.12 -0.18 18.20
C LYS A 43 -1.70 1.10 17.61
N ALA A 44 -1.96 2.13 18.42
CA ALA A 44 -2.47 3.41 17.93
C ALA A 44 -1.44 4.12 17.03
N MET A 45 -0.16 4.12 17.40
CA MET A 45 0.91 4.72 16.60
C MET A 45 1.09 4.01 15.25
N ILE A 46 1.11 2.68 15.25
CA ILE A 46 1.19 1.87 14.02
C ILE A 46 -0.02 2.16 13.11
N ASN A 47 -1.21 2.24 13.68
CA ASN A 47 -2.43 2.56 12.91
C ASN A 47 -2.39 3.97 12.32
N ASP A 48 -1.90 4.96 13.06
CA ASP A 48 -1.77 6.33 12.54
C ASP A 48 -0.76 6.37 11.39
N TRP A 49 0.40 5.75 11.57
CA TRP A 49 1.41 5.67 10.52
C TRP A 49 0.87 4.97 9.25
N ASN A 50 0.21 3.83 9.40
CA ASN A 50 -0.39 3.08 8.30
C ASN A 50 -1.43 3.90 7.53
N ARG A 51 -2.29 4.67 8.21
CA ARG A 51 -3.28 5.55 7.55
C ARG A 51 -2.65 6.59 6.64
N GLN A 52 -1.39 6.96 6.89
CA GLN A 52 -0.71 7.99 6.12
C GLN A 52 0.02 7.43 4.88
N VAL A 53 0.37 6.15 4.87
CA VAL A 53 1.20 5.54 3.82
C VAL A 53 0.48 4.47 2.99
N VAL A 54 -0.54 3.82 3.57
CA VAL A 54 -1.34 2.82 2.87
C VAL A 54 -2.24 3.54 1.89
N ASN A 55 -2.09 3.21 0.61
CA ASN A 55 -3.09 3.56 -0.39
C ASN A 55 -3.96 2.31 -0.65
N PRO A 56 -5.16 2.22 -0.07
CA PRO A 56 -6.03 1.08 -0.31
C PRO A 56 -6.47 1.09 -1.77
N TYR A 57 -6.14 0.02 -2.49
CA TYR A 57 -6.67 -0.25 -3.82
C TYR A 57 -7.64 -1.43 -3.74
N GLU A 58 -8.77 -1.31 -4.41
CA GLU A 58 -9.74 -2.40 -4.53
C GLU A 58 -9.48 -3.21 -5.80
N PHE A 59 -10.02 -4.43 -5.87
CA PHE A 59 -9.96 -5.26 -7.07
C PHE A 59 -10.53 -4.53 -8.32
N SER A 60 -11.51 -3.64 -8.11
CA SER A 60 -12.08 -2.77 -9.14
C SER A 60 -11.05 -1.83 -9.77
N ASP A 61 -10.03 -1.40 -9.02
CA ASP A 61 -8.96 -0.54 -9.52
C ASP A 61 -8.02 -1.24 -10.49
N PHE A 62 -8.06 -2.57 -10.60
CA PHE A 62 -7.25 -3.35 -11.55
C PHE A 62 -8.02 -3.73 -12.82
N ARG A 63 -9.29 -3.31 -12.97
CA ARG A 63 -10.13 -3.66 -14.13
C ARG A 63 -9.65 -3.07 -15.45
N ASP A 64 -8.84 -2.01 -15.41
CA ASP A 64 -8.26 -1.40 -16.61
C ASP A 64 -7.13 -2.25 -17.21
N PHE A 65 -6.62 -3.25 -16.48
CA PHE A 65 -5.79 -4.27 -17.08
C PHE A 65 -6.72 -5.20 -17.85
N SER A 66 -6.83 -4.98 -19.15
CA SER A 66 -7.45 -5.94 -20.05
C SER A 66 -6.79 -7.29 -19.80
N SER A 67 -7.57 -8.25 -19.30
CA SER A 67 -7.17 -9.64 -19.18
C SER A 67 -6.75 -10.10 -20.57
N TRP A 68 -5.44 -10.15 -20.82
CA TRP A 68 -4.89 -10.65 -22.07
C TRP A 68 -4.94 -12.19 -22.05
N THR A 69 -6.17 -12.67 -22.01
CA THR A 69 -6.55 -13.92 -22.64
C THR A 69 -7.67 -13.49 -23.58
N ASP A 70 -7.27 -12.95 -24.73
CA ASP A 70 -8.22 -12.88 -25.84
C ASP A 70 -8.62 -14.34 -26.09
N ALA A 71 -9.89 -14.68 -25.88
CA ALA A 71 -10.37 -16.05 -26.06
C ALA A 71 -10.09 -16.55 -27.50
N LYS A 72 -9.88 -15.62 -28.46
CA LYS A 72 -9.46 -15.92 -29.83
C LYS A 72 -8.05 -16.48 -29.94
N GLU A 73 -7.15 -16.22 -28.97
CA GLU A 73 -5.80 -16.79 -28.95
C GLU A 73 -5.80 -18.23 -28.39
N LEU A 74 -6.82 -18.59 -27.60
CA LEU A 74 -6.99 -19.93 -27.02
C LEU A 74 -7.88 -20.86 -27.86
N TYR A 75 -8.75 -20.31 -28.72
CA TYR A 75 -9.62 -21.07 -29.62
C TYR A 75 -9.59 -20.47 -31.04
N PRO A 76 -8.58 -20.81 -31.86
CA PRO A 76 -8.47 -20.31 -33.24
C PRO A 76 -9.58 -20.85 -34.16
N ASP A 77 -10.17 -22.01 -33.83
CA ASP A 77 -11.24 -22.65 -34.60
C ASP A 77 -12.53 -22.67 -33.78
N GLY A 78 -13.25 -21.55 -33.77
CA GLY A 78 -14.48 -21.35 -32.98
C GLY A 78 -15.39 -22.58 -32.91
N ILE A 79 -15.94 -22.85 -31.72
CA ILE A 79 -17.04 -23.80 -31.53
C ILE A 79 -18.30 -23.25 -32.22
#